data_AF-A0AAD3XDA3-F1
#
_entry.id   AF-A0AAD3XDA3-F1
#
_cell.length_a   1.000
_cell.length_b   1.000
_cell.length_c   1.000
_cell.angle_alpha   90.00
_cell.angle_beta   90.00
_cell.angle_gamma   90.00
#
_symmetry.space_group_name_H-M   'P 1'
#
loop_
_entity.id
_entity.type
_entity.pdbx_description
1 polymer ?
#
loop_
_entity_poly.entity_id
_entity_poly.type
_entity_poly.pdbx_seq_one_letter_code
_entity_poly.pdbx_strand_id
1 'polypeptide(L)'
;MGFNKEILSRGKYAEFPAAEQRPFRPDEADLFAKSAEYAYKLFRDKATYSRSMPVDKMEDNAQGRVWTGTDCHGLIDAIVLPKWGPANGSEIVADMLARDLEGAIGKDDI
;
A
#
# COMPACT_ATOMS: atom_id res chain seq x y z
N MET A 1 2.73 -28.00 17.86
CA MET A 1 2.64 -27.33 19.17
C MET A 1 1.22 -27.54 19.69
N GLY A 2 1.05 -28.11 20.89
CA GLY A 2 -0.26 -28.47 21.45
C GLY A 2 -0.92 -27.32 22.23
N PHE A 3 -1.35 -26.28 21.52
CA PHE A 3 -2.05 -25.13 22.10
C PHE A 3 -3.52 -25.14 21.68
N ASN A 4 -4.45 -25.13 22.65
CA ASN A 4 -5.89 -25.04 22.41
C ASN A 4 -6.43 -23.76 23.04
N LYS A 5 -7.19 -22.97 22.27
CA LYS A 5 -7.82 -21.72 22.72
C LYS A 5 -9.33 -21.87 22.68
N GLU A 6 -9.98 -21.69 23.82
CA GLU A 6 -11.44 -21.65 23.96
C GLU A 6 -11.90 -20.19 24.08
N ILE A 7 -12.88 -19.79 23.27
CA ILE A 7 -13.43 -18.43 23.27
C ILE A 7 -14.87 -18.51 23.76
N LEU A 8 -15.16 -17.81 24.86
CA LEU A 8 -16.52 -17.59 25.32
C LEU A 8 -17.04 -16.32 24.66
N SER A 9 -18.03 -16.46 23.78
CA SER A 9 -18.59 -15.34 23.01
C SER A 9 -20.12 -15.28 23.18
N ARG A 10 -20.68 -14.08 23.03
CA ARG A 10 -22.13 -13.86 23.04
C ARG A 10 -22.53 -13.02 21.83
N GLY A 11 -23.32 -13.62 20.95
CA GLY A 11 -23.81 -12.98 19.71
C GLY A 11 -23.28 -13.68 18.46
N LYS A 12 -24.10 -13.69 17.40
CA LYS A 12 -23.87 -14.50 16.19
C LYS A 12 -22.51 -14.25 15.52
N TYR A 13 -22.06 -12.99 15.47
CA TYR A 13 -20.81 -12.58 14.82
C TYR A 13 -19.75 -12.09 15.83
N ALA A 14 -19.90 -12.39 17.12
CA ALA A 14 -18.98 -11.91 18.17
C ALA A 14 -17.55 -12.48 18.02
N GLU A 15 -17.43 -13.63 17.36
CA GLU A 15 -16.16 -14.30 17.07
C GLU A 15 -15.53 -13.89 15.75
N PHE A 16 -16.23 -13.13 14.91
CA PHE A 16 -15.87 -12.90 13.52
C PHE A 16 -14.44 -12.37 13.31
N PRO A 17 -13.93 -11.40 14.11
CA PRO A 17 -12.52 -11.00 14.05
C PRO A 17 -11.62 -11.70 15.09
N ALA A 18 -12.19 -12.42 16.06
CA ALA A 18 -11.48 -12.89 17.26
C ALA A 18 -11.11 -14.38 17.24
N ALA A 19 -11.82 -15.17 16.43
CA ALA A 19 -11.66 -16.62 16.36
C ALA A 19 -10.62 -17.06 15.32
N GLU A 20 -9.37 -16.60 15.50
CA GLU A 20 -8.22 -16.90 14.62
C GLU A 20 -7.86 -18.40 14.56
N GLN A 21 -8.29 -19.20 15.54
CA GLN A 21 -8.01 -20.63 15.59
C GLN A 21 -8.88 -21.49 14.67
N ARG A 22 -9.87 -20.90 13.99
CA ARG A 22 -10.78 -21.61 13.08
C ARG A 22 -11.00 -20.80 11.80
N PRO A 23 -11.34 -21.45 10.67
CA PRO A 23 -11.79 -20.73 9.49
C PRO A 23 -13.13 -20.01 9.74
N PHE A 24 -13.45 -19.05 8.87
CA PHE A 24 -14.76 -18.42 8.85
C PHE A 24 -15.86 -19.43 8.56
N ARG A 25 -16.98 -19.28 9.27
CA ARG A 25 -18.24 -19.96 8.91
C ARG A 25 -18.77 -19.37 7.60
N PRO A 26 -19.62 -20.09 6.85
CA PRO A 26 -20.12 -19.59 5.56
C PRO A 26 -20.78 -18.20 5.64
N ASP A 27 -21.56 -17.95 6.70
CA ASP A 27 -22.24 -16.67 6.91
C ASP A 27 -21.30 -15.54 7.36
N GLU A 28 -20.23 -15.88 8.08
CA GLU A 28 -19.12 -14.97 8.40
C GLU A 28 -18.33 -14.62 7.14
N ALA A 29 -18.00 -15.60 6.30
CA ALA A 29 -17.28 -15.39 5.05
C ALA A 29 -18.08 -14.49 4.08
N ASP A 30 -19.38 -14.70 3.95
CA ASP A 30 -20.28 -13.83 3.18
C ASP A 30 -20.32 -12.41 3.74
N LEU A 31 -20.36 -12.25 5.07
CA LEU A 31 -20.32 -10.96 5.72
C LEU A 31 -18.98 -10.25 5.45
N PHE A 32 -17.87 -10.99 5.50
CA PHE A 32 -16.53 -10.48 5.21
C PHE A 32 -16.44 -10.00 3.76
N ALA A 33 -16.88 -10.82 2.81
CA ALA A 33 -16.87 -10.48 1.39
C ALA A 33 -17.65 -9.21 1.10
N LYS A 34 -18.88 -9.09 1.64
CA LYS A 34 -19.72 -7.88 1.49
C LYS A 34 -19.08 -6.65 2.13
N SER A 35 -18.46 -6.81 3.29
CA SER A 35 -17.77 -5.71 3.99
C SER A 35 -16.55 -5.23 3.20
N ALA A 36 -15.77 -6.16 2.64
CA ALA A 36 -14.62 -5.85 1.80
C ALA A 36 -15.03 -5.16 0.49
N GLU A 37 -16.10 -5.64 -0.17
CA GLU A 37 -16.65 -5.00 -1.38
C GLU A 37 -17.12 -3.57 -1.09
N TYR A 38 -17.80 -3.37 0.05
CA TYR A 38 -18.23 -2.05 0.48
C TYR A 38 -17.05 -1.11 0.74
N ALA A 39 -16.03 -1.58 1.45
CA ALA A 39 -14.82 -0.81 1.72
C ALA A 39 -14.09 -0.43 0.42
N TYR A 40 -14.02 -1.36 -0.55
CA TYR A 40 -13.45 -1.10 -1.87
C TYR A 40 -14.19 0.02 -2.61
N LYS A 41 -15.52 -0.07 -2.70
CA LYS A 41 -16.36 0.96 -3.33
C LYS A 41 -16.15 2.32 -2.67
N LEU A 42 -16.13 2.36 -1.34
CA LEU A 42 -15.90 3.60 -0.60
C LEU A 42 -14.53 4.22 -0.90
N PHE A 43 -13.48 3.41 -0.99
CA PHE A 43 -12.14 3.87 -1.34
C PHE A 43 -12.10 4.44 -2.76
N ARG A 44 -12.59 3.67 -3.73
CA ARG A 44 -12.65 4.05 -5.14
C ARG A 44 -13.47 5.31 -5.37
N ASP A 45 -14.64 5.42 -4.75
CA ASP A 45 -15.54 6.55 -4.94
C ASP A 45 -14.95 7.84 -4.35
N LYS A 46 -14.23 7.74 -3.22
CA LYS A 46 -13.46 8.86 -2.66
C LYS A 46 -12.34 9.29 -3.60
N ALA A 47 -11.59 8.35 -4.17
CA ALA A 47 -10.52 8.66 -5.11
C ALA A 47 -11.08 9.31 -6.40
N THR A 48 -12.19 8.77 -6.92
CA THR A 48 -12.96 9.28 -8.06
C THR A 48 -13.40 10.73 -7.82
N TYR A 49 -14.00 11.00 -6.67
CA TYR A 49 -14.41 12.34 -6.26
C TYR A 49 -13.22 13.30 -6.17
N SER A 50 -12.13 12.87 -5.52
CA SER A 50 -10.94 13.70 -5.37
C SER A 50 -10.28 14.07 -6.71
N ARG A 51 -10.35 13.19 -7.69
CA ARG A 51 -9.70 13.36 -9.00
C ARG A 51 -10.66 13.87 -10.09
N SER A 52 -11.93 14.09 -9.74
CA SER A 52 -12.98 14.51 -10.69
C SER A 52 -12.99 13.64 -11.96
N MET A 53 -12.76 12.33 -11.79
CA MET A 53 -12.73 11.38 -12.90
C MET A 53 -13.90 10.40 -12.80
N PRO A 54 -14.40 9.80 -13.88
CA PRO A 54 -15.47 8.80 -13.81
C PRO A 54 -14.97 7.49 -13.20
N VAL A 55 -15.87 6.76 -12.54
CA VAL A 55 -15.59 5.49 -11.83
C VAL A 55 -14.91 4.47 -12.74
N ASP A 56 -15.37 4.31 -13.98
CA ASP A 56 -14.82 3.33 -14.92
C ASP A 56 -13.34 3.59 -15.21
N LYS A 57 -12.94 4.86 -15.33
CA LYS A 57 -11.52 5.23 -15.50
C LYS A 57 -10.71 5.04 -14.22
N MET A 58 -11.34 5.14 -13.05
CA MET A 58 -10.66 4.89 -11.78
C MET A 58 -10.43 3.38 -11.58
N GLU A 59 -11.34 2.54 -12.05
CA GLU A 59 -11.20 1.07 -11.99
C GLU A 59 -9.96 0.57 -12.73
N ASP A 60 -9.61 1.18 -13.88
CA ASP A 60 -8.39 0.85 -14.63
C ASP A 60 -7.11 1.04 -13.79
N ASN A 61 -7.14 2.02 -12.87
CA ASN A 61 -6.06 2.34 -11.96
C ASN A 61 -6.13 1.59 -10.62
N ALA A 62 -7.25 0.93 -10.32
CA ALA A 62 -7.52 0.33 -9.02
C ALA A 62 -7.11 -1.16 -8.96
N GLN A 63 -7.95 -2.03 -8.38
CA GLN A 63 -7.72 -3.49 -8.34
C GLN A 63 -6.46 -3.93 -7.56
N GLY A 64 -5.99 -3.12 -6.61
CA GLY A 64 -4.86 -3.45 -5.74
C GLY A 64 -3.48 -3.39 -6.43
N ARG A 65 -3.41 -2.83 -7.65
CA ARG A 65 -2.13 -2.60 -8.33
C ARG A 65 -1.36 -1.45 -7.66
N VAL A 66 -0.04 -1.62 -7.55
CA VAL A 66 0.87 -0.58 -7.08
C VAL A 66 1.44 0.16 -8.29
N TRP A 67 1.47 1.48 -8.22
CA TRP A 67 1.98 2.36 -9.27
C TRP A 67 3.25 3.06 -8.84
N THR A 68 4.20 3.20 -9.77
CA THR A 68 5.35 4.08 -9.59
C THR A 68 4.89 5.54 -9.74
N GLY A 69 5.68 6.50 -9.23
CA GLY A 69 5.35 7.92 -9.38
C GLY A 69 5.27 8.39 -10.84
N THR A 70 5.93 7.69 -11.78
CA THR A 70 5.89 8.02 -13.22
C THR A 70 4.69 7.40 -13.93
N ASP A 71 4.20 6.25 -13.45
CA ASP A 71 3.17 5.46 -14.13
C ASP A 71 1.78 5.65 -13.51
N CYS A 72 1.60 6.64 -12.64
CA CYS A 72 0.36 6.87 -11.92
C CYS A 72 -0.57 7.85 -12.69
N HIS A 73 -1.26 7.30 -13.69
CA HIS A 73 -2.10 8.06 -14.61
C HIS A 73 -3.29 8.74 -13.94
N GLY A 74 -3.18 10.05 -13.68
CA GLY A 74 -4.25 10.87 -13.08
C GLY A 74 -4.44 10.66 -11.58
N LEU A 75 -3.53 9.92 -10.93
CA LEU A 75 -3.56 9.66 -9.49
C LEU A 75 -2.73 10.67 -8.68
N ILE A 76 -1.81 11.40 -9.31
CA ILE A 76 -1.01 12.46 -8.70
C ILE A 76 -1.04 13.73 -9.58
N ASP A 77 -0.78 14.88 -8.97
CA ASP A 77 -0.79 16.16 -9.68
C ASP A 77 0.59 16.51 -10.28
N ALA A 78 1.68 16.13 -9.63
CA ALA A 78 3.05 16.35 -10.11
C ALA A 78 4.06 15.42 -9.44
N ILE A 79 5.16 15.12 -10.15
CA ILE A 79 6.34 14.46 -9.58
C ILE A 79 7.31 15.51 -9.03
N VAL A 80 7.41 15.48 -7.70
CA VAL A 80 8.35 16.18 -6.81
C VAL A 80 9.83 15.78 -6.88
N LEU A 81 10.69 16.29 -7.77
CA LEU A 81 12.14 16.10 -7.59
C LEU A 81 12.76 17.21 -6.72
N PRO A 82 13.67 16.89 -5.78
CA PRO A 82 14.36 17.89 -4.98
C PRO A 82 15.10 18.90 -5.89
N LYS A 83 14.99 20.20 -5.57
CA LYS A 83 15.66 21.27 -6.35
C LYS A 83 17.17 21.33 -6.12
N TRP A 84 17.63 20.66 -5.09
CA TRP A 84 19.04 20.51 -4.71
C TRP A 84 19.24 19.05 -4.35
N GLY A 85 19.87 18.31 -5.26
CA GLY A 85 20.10 16.88 -5.14
C GLY A 85 19.87 16.14 -6.47
N PRO A 86 20.33 14.88 -6.56
CA PRO A 86 20.22 14.07 -7.78
C PRO A 86 18.77 13.91 -8.26
N ALA A 87 18.56 14.02 -9.57
CA ALA A 87 17.27 14.13 -10.23
C ALA A 87 16.53 12.79 -10.37
N ASN A 88 17.13 11.66 -10.00
CA ASN A 88 16.46 10.37 -9.98
C ASN A 88 17.18 9.34 -9.10
N GLY A 89 16.53 8.19 -8.89
CA GLY A 89 17.04 7.10 -8.05
C GLY A 89 18.41 6.55 -8.50
N SER A 90 18.71 6.52 -9.80
CA SER A 90 20.03 6.10 -10.29
C SER A 90 21.14 7.07 -9.89
N GLU A 91 20.85 8.37 -9.89
CA GLU A 91 21.81 9.38 -9.47
C GLU A 91 21.98 9.42 -7.94
N ILE A 92 20.96 9.03 -7.16
CA ILE A 92 21.10 8.83 -5.69
C ILE A 92 22.10 7.71 -5.40
N VAL A 93 21.98 6.57 -6.10
CA VAL A 93 22.90 5.44 -5.91
C VAL A 93 24.31 5.81 -6.39
N ALA A 94 24.42 6.59 -7.48
CA ALA A 94 25.69 7.11 -7.95
C ALA A 94 26.33 8.12 -6.97
N ASP A 95 25.55 9.00 -6.34
CA ASP A 95 26.01 9.94 -5.31
C ASP A 95 26.44 9.19 -4.04
N MET A 96 25.67 8.17 -3.60
CA MET A 96 26.05 7.31 -2.49
C MET A 96 27.37 6.58 -2.77
N LEU A 97 27.52 6.00 -3.97
CA LEU A 97 28.76 5.35 -4.41
C LEU A 97 29.92 6.34 -4.51
N ALA A 98 29.70 7.55 -5.02
CA ALA A 98 30.72 8.58 -5.12
C ALA A 98 31.20 9.04 -3.73
N ARG A 99 30.28 9.17 -2.77
CA ARG A 99 30.60 9.53 -1.37
C ARG A 99 31.31 8.41 -0.62
N ASP A 100 30.96 7.15 -0.91
CA ASP A 100 31.68 5.98 -0.38
C ASP A 100 33.09 5.87 -0.99
N LEU A 101 33.25 6.20 -2.28
CA LEU A 101 34.55 6.29 -2.92
C LEU A 101 35.39 7.42 -2.32
N GLU A 102 34.87 8.64 -2.19
CA GLU A 102 35.57 9.76 -1.55
C GLU A 102 35.92 9.52 -0.07
N GLY A 103 35.12 8.71 0.64
CA GLY A 103 35.45 8.24 2.00
C GLY A 103 36.55 7.16 2.03
N ALA A 104 36.73 6.41 0.93
CA ALA A 104 37.75 5.38 0.78
C ALA A 104 39.10 5.93 0.29
N ILE A 105 39.11 7.05 -0.45
CA ILE A 105 40.34 7.78 -0.79
C ILE A 105 40.60 8.79 0.33
N GLY A 106 41.37 8.36 1.34
CA GLY A 106 41.82 9.24 2.42
C GLY A 106 42.40 10.54 1.87
N LYS A 107 42.05 11.66 2.51
CA LYS A 107 42.40 13.03 2.09
C LYS A 107 43.88 13.40 2.30
N ASP A 108 44.78 12.41 2.26
CA ASP A 108 46.18 12.52 2.68
C ASP A 108 47.21 12.12 1.60
N ASP A 109 46.84 12.05 0.32
CA ASP A 109 47.79 11.74 -0.78
C ASP A 109 47.72 12.73 -1.98
N ILE A 110 47.66 14.05 -1.71
CA ILE A 110 48.19 15.12 -2.61
C ILE A 110 48.86 16.22 -1.78
#